data_AF-A0A2V5MWF4-F1
#
_entry.id   AF-A0A2V5MWF4-F1
#
_cell.length_a   1.000
_cell.length_b   1.000
_cell.length_c   1.000
_cell.angle_alpha   90.00
_cell.angle_beta   90.00
_cell.angle_gamma   90.00
#
_symmetry.space_group_name_H-M   'P 1'
#
loop_
_entity.id
_entity.type
_entity.pdbx_description
1 polymer ?
#
loop_
_entity_poly.entity_id
_entity_poly.type
_entity_poly.pdbx_seq_one_letter_code
_entity_poly.pdbx_strand_id
1 'polypeptide(L)'
;MLATTQPVATPECVSVRPRLESVDLLRGLIMVVMALDHVRGWFTNVTFYPLDLDKTNVALFLTRWVTHFCAPGFIFLAGTGAFLSTLRGKSRRELSWFLFTRGLWIVFLELIVVRCFGWQFNFDFHFLICSVLWAIGWSMVVLAGLVWLPVRGVAMFAVVMIVAHNLFDNVKPESWGQFRWLWVILHSPGELHPAENVRVAVPYVLVPWMGVMALGYAVGSLWQRPIAERRKWLLGLGCGMTFAFFVLRLANGYGDPTPWAKHLETIFGAAMKQSWSEQTEAVFAFLSLGHCQKYPPSLHFILMTLGPLLIALAW
;
A
#
# COMPACT_ATOMS: atom_id res chain seq x y z
N MET A 1 -34.20 -56.17 -34.72
CA MET A 1 -34.06 -54.89 -34.01
C MET A 1 -32.66 -54.82 -33.42
N LEU A 2 -31.73 -54.13 -34.09
CA LEU A 2 -30.39 -53.87 -33.54
C LEU A 2 -30.47 -52.55 -32.77
N ALA A 3 -30.38 -52.62 -31.45
CA ALA A 3 -30.37 -51.45 -30.58
C ALA A 3 -29.02 -50.71 -30.74
N THR A 4 -29.09 -49.48 -31.24
CA THR A 4 -27.96 -48.56 -31.34
C THR A 4 -27.68 -47.98 -29.96
N THR A 5 -26.57 -48.36 -29.35
CA THR A 5 -26.08 -47.75 -28.12
C THR A 5 -25.48 -46.37 -28.43
N GLN A 6 -26.15 -45.31 -27.96
CA GLN A 6 -25.61 -43.96 -28.00
C GLN A 6 -24.42 -43.83 -27.03
N PRO A 7 -23.31 -43.20 -27.42
CA PRO A 7 -22.19 -42.97 -26.52
C PRO A 7 -22.59 -41.96 -25.43
N VAL A 8 -22.42 -42.36 -24.17
CA VAL A 8 -22.58 -41.50 -23.00
C VAL A 8 -21.54 -40.39 -23.07
N ALA A 9 -22.00 -39.14 -23.18
CA ALA A 9 -21.12 -37.97 -23.14
C ALA A 9 -20.35 -37.95 -21.81
N THR A 10 -19.02 -38.00 -21.88
CA THR A 10 -18.17 -37.82 -20.71
C THR A 10 -18.37 -36.41 -20.15
N PRO A 11 -18.64 -36.24 -18.85
CA PRO A 11 -18.73 -34.91 -18.25
C PRO A 11 -17.41 -34.20 -18.49
N GLU A 12 -17.45 -33.02 -19.12
CA GLU A 12 -16.29 -32.16 -19.24
C GLU A 12 -15.78 -31.89 -17.81
N CYS A 13 -14.58 -32.38 -17.50
CA CYS A 13 -13.87 -31.97 -16.29
C CYS A 13 -13.70 -30.46 -16.36
N VAL A 14 -14.51 -29.73 -15.59
CA VAL A 14 -14.34 -28.29 -15.38
C VAL A 14 -12.92 -28.11 -14.89
N SER A 15 -12.03 -27.63 -15.77
CA SER A 15 -10.65 -27.34 -15.40
C SER A 15 -10.68 -26.29 -14.29
N VAL A 16 -10.44 -26.74 -13.06
CA VAL A 16 -10.27 -25.85 -11.93
C VAL A 16 -9.07 -25.00 -12.27
N ARG A 17 -9.32 -23.73 -12.64
CA ARG A 17 -8.24 -22.84 -13.03
C ARG A 17 -7.22 -22.79 -11.89
N PRO A 18 -5.93 -23.06 -12.17
CA PRO A 18 -4.93 -23.16 -11.13
C PRO A 18 -4.88 -21.86 -10.33
N ARG A 19 -4.83 -21.99 -8.99
CA ARG A 19 -4.60 -20.86 -8.10
C ARG A 19 -3.27 -20.20 -8.43
N LEU A 20 -3.20 -18.89 -8.24
CA LEU A 20 -1.99 -18.12 -8.53
C LEU A 20 -1.13 -18.13 -7.28
N GLU A 21 -0.30 -19.17 -7.16
CA GLU A 21 0.51 -19.45 -5.98
C GLU A 21 1.34 -18.25 -5.53
N SER A 22 1.99 -17.54 -6.45
CA SER A 22 2.80 -16.36 -6.15
C SER A 22 2.03 -15.23 -5.44
N VAL A 23 0.79 -14.99 -5.89
CA VAL A 23 -0.11 -13.98 -5.33
C VAL A 23 -0.58 -14.40 -3.94
N ASP A 24 -0.94 -15.68 -3.79
CA ASP A 24 -1.43 -16.23 -2.52
C ASP A 24 -0.31 -16.28 -1.46
N LEU A 25 0.90 -16.71 -1.85
CA LEU A 25 2.09 -16.73 -0.99
C LEU A 25 2.49 -15.32 -0.54
N LEU A 26 2.57 -14.36 -1.48
CA LEU A 26 2.94 -12.99 -1.14
C LEU A 26 1.92 -12.35 -0.20
N ARG A 27 0.62 -12.56 -0.47
CA ARG A 27 -0.45 -12.10 0.42
C ARG A 27 -0.33 -12.73 1.81
N GLY A 28 -0.06 -14.03 1.88
CA GLY A 28 0.17 -14.79 3.12
C GLY A 28 1.33 -14.22 3.93
N LEU A 29 2.49 -14.03 3.29
CA LEU A 29 3.68 -13.44 3.90
C LEU A 29 3.38 -12.04 4.44
N ILE A 30 2.71 -11.19 3.66
CA ILE A 30 2.33 -9.84 4.09
C ILE A 30 1.41 -9.89 5.32
N MET A 31 0.45 -10.84 5.39
CA MET A 31 -0.42 -11.00 6.57
C MET A 31 0.38 -11.36 7.82
N VAL A 32 1.36 -12.27 7.71
CA VAL A 32 2.24 -12.66 8.82
C VAL A 32 3.09 -11.48 9.29
N VAL A 33 3.71 -10.75 8.35
CA VAL A 33 4.53 -9.56 8.68
C VAL A 33 3.68 -8.44 9.25
N MET A 34 2.45 -8.24 8.79
CA MET A 34 1.52 -7.26 9.35
C MET A 34 1.20 -7.57 10.82
N ALA A 35 1.05 -8.85 11.18
CA ALA A 35 0.80 -9.24 12.57
C ALA A 35 1.93 -8.80 13.51
N LEU A 36 3.19 -8.81 13.06
CA LEU A 36 4.32 -8.26 13.83
C LEU A 36 4.10 -6.77 14.18
N ASP A 37 3.57 -5.96 13.27
CA ASP A 37 3.31 -4.54 13.50
C ASP A 37 2.27 -4.33 14.60
N HIS A 38 1.18 -5.07 14.53
CA HIS A 38 0.07 -4.97 15.47
C HIS A 38 0.43 -5.55 16.84
N VAL A 39 1.12 -6.69 16.89
CA VAL A 39 1.60 -7.27 18.15
C VAL A 39 2.58 -6.32 18.83
N ARG A 40 3.54 -5.74 18.10
CA ARG A 40 4.47 -4.76 18.68
C ARG A 40 3.73 -3.60 19.35
N GLY A 41 2.67 -3.08 18.71
CA GLY A 41 1.88 -1.96 19.26
C GLY A 41 1.23 -2.23 20.61
N TRP A 42 0.95 -3.50 20.94
CA TRP A 42 0.32 -3.90 22.21
C TRP A 42 1.29 -4.46 23.24
N PHE A 43 2.38 -5.08 22.80
CA PHE A 43 3.29 -5.85 23.67
C PHE A 43 4.65 -5.18 23.90
N THR A 44 4.84 -3.94 23.45
CA THR A 44 6.06 -3.17 23.72
C THR A 44 5.83 -2.10 24.79
N ASN A 45 6.84 -1.83 25.61
CA ASN A 45 6.87 -0.70 26.54
C ASN A 45 7.58 0.54 25.95
N VAL A 46 8.00 0.48 24.68
CA VAL A 46 8.64 1.58 23.97
C VAL A 46 7.63 2.72 23.76
N THR A 47 7.94 3.89 24.31
CA THR A 47 7.08 5.09 24.26
C THR A 47 7.42 6.07 23.13
N PHE A 48 8.46 5.77 22.34
CA PHE A 48 8.89 6.59 21.22
C PHE A 48 8.61 5.89 19.88
N TYR A 49 8.65 6.63 18.78
CA TYR A 49 8.42 6.06 17.46
C TYR A 49 9.57 5.10 17.07
N PRO A 50 9.33 3.84 16.70
CA PRO A 50 10.41 2.87 16.44
C PRO A 50 11.39 3.21 15.30
N LEU A 51 11.08 4.19 14.45
CA LEU A 51 12.01 4.70 13.42
C LEU A 51 12.67 6.03 13.82
N ASP A 52 12.48 6.48 15.05
CA ASP A 52 13.21 7.62 15.63
C ASP A 52 14.70 7.25 15.75
N LEU A 53 15.50 7.74 14.80
CA LEU A 53 16.92 7.42 14.68
C LEU A 53 17.74 7.89 15.89
N ASP A 54 17.22 8.84 16.69
CA ASP A 54 17.90 9.32 17.90
C ASP A 54 17.73 8.38 19.10
N LYS A 55 16.77 7.46 19.07
CA LYS A 55 16.37 6.63 20.23
C LYS A 55 16.28 5.13 19.92
N THR A 56 16.09 4.77 18.66
CA THR A 56 15.87 3.39 18.26
C THR A 56 17.15 2.56 18.28
N ASN A 57 17.00 1.25 18.14
CA ASN A 57 18.09 0.32 17.89
C ASN A 57 17.80 -0.48 16.60
N VAL A 58 18.80 -1.21 16.07
CA VAL A 58 18.68 -1.92 14.79
C VAL A 58 17.50 -2.91 14.80
N ALA A 59 17.36 -3.70 15.87
CA ALA A 59 16.29 -4.69 15.97
C ALA A 59 14.91 -4.03 15.97
N LEU A 60 14.72 -3.01 16.82
CA LEU A 60 13.47 -2.26 16.93
C LEU A 60 13.11 -1.55 15.61
N PHE A 61 14.09 -0.90 14.97
CA PHE A 61 13.92 -0.30 13.64
C PHE A 61 13.40 -1.34 12.64
N LEU A 62 14.05 -2.50 12.56
CA LEU A 62 13.67 -3.55 11.61
C LEU A 62 12.26 -4.09 11.86
N THR A 63 11.84 -4.23 13.13
CA THR A 63 10.46 -4.66 13.44
C THR A 63 9.39 -3.70 12.91
N ARG A 64 9.71 -2.42 12.70
CA ARG A 64 8.80 -1.41 12.14
C ARG A 64 9.01 -1.19 10.65
N TRP A 65 10.25 -1.26 10.20
CA TRP A 65 10.59 -1.02 8.80
C TRP A 65 10.07 -2.14 7.90
N VAL A 66 10.22 -3.42 8.30
CA VAL A 66 9.75 -4.56 7.48
C VAL A 66 8.24 -4.54 7.22
N THR A 67 7.46 -3.92 8.11
CA THR A 67 5.99 -3.82 8.00
C THR A 67 5.55 -2.70 7.05
N HIS A 68 6.50 -1.91 6.51
CA HIS A 68 6.22 -0.89 5.49
C HIS A 68 5.69 -1.50 4.19
N PHE A 69 6.08 -2.73 3.87
CA PHE A 69 5.60 -3.46 2.70
C PHE A 69 4.12 -3.85 2.79
N CYS A 70 3.53 -3.88 4.00
CA CYS A 70 2.20 -4.43 4.20
C CYS A 70 1.09 -3.61 3.53
N ALA A 71 1.03 -2.30 3.80
CA ALA A 71 -0.04 -1.46 3.25
C ALA A 71 0.04 -1.33 1.71
N PRO A 72 1.20 -1.00 1.09
CA PRO A 72 1.35 -1.01 -0.36
C PRO A 72 1.03 -2.37 -0.95
N GLY A 73 1.52 -3.46 -0.33
CA GLY A 73 1.27 -4.82 -0.80
C GLY A 73 -0.21 -5.20 -0.82
N PHE A 74 -0.95 -4.97 0.27
CA PHE A 74 -2.39 -5.27 0.28
C PHE A 74 -3.18 -4.44 -0.72
N ILE A 75 -2.91 -3.14 -0.82
CA ILE A 75 -3.62 -2.23 -1.73
C ILE A 75 -3.32 -2.59 -3.18
N PHE A 76 -2.05 -2.85 -3.50
CA PHE A 76 -1.62 -3.30 -4.82
C PHE A 76 -2.24 -4.65 -5.19
N LEU A 77 -2.15 -5.65 -4.31
CA LEU A 77 -2.70 -6.99 -4.55
C LEU A 77 -4.23 -6.99 -4.62
N ALA A 78 -4.91 -6.08 -3.93
CA ALA A 78 -6.35 -5.87 -4.08
C ALA A 78 -6.70 -5.40 -5.50
N GLY A 79 -5.93 -4.46 -6.06
CA GLY A 79 -6.04 -4.03 -7.46
C GLY A 79 -5.76 -5.17 -8.44
N THR A 80 -4.67 -5.91 -8.24
CA THR A 80 -4.31 -7.09 -9.07
C THR A 80 -5.42 -8.14 -9.02
N GLY A 81 -5.94 -8.44 -7.83
CA GLY A 81 -7.06 -9.36 -7.63
C GLY A 81 -8.35 -8.91 -8.32
N ALA A 82 -8.61 -7.61 -8.37
CA ALA A 82 -9.75 -7.04 -9.10
C ALA A 82 -9.63 -7.34 -10.60
N PHE A 83 -8.46 -7.11 -11.22
CA PHE A 83 -8.22 -7.46 -12.62
C PHE A 83 -8.38 -8.96 -12.87
N LEU A 84 -7.74 -9.79 -12.03
CA LEU A 84 -7.80 -11.25 -12.15
C LEU A 84 -9.23 -11.80 -12.04
N SER A 85 -10.11 -11.11 -11.31
CA SER A 85 -11.52 -11.51 -11.23
C SER A 85 -12.26 -11.36 -12.58
N THR A 86 -11.83 -10.44 -13.45
CA THR A 86 -12.33 -10.32 -14.84
C THR A 86 -11.91 -11.52 -15.67
N LEU A 87 -10.66 -12.00 -15.50
CA LEU A 87 -10.19 -13.18 -16.20
C LEU A 87 -11.03 -14.39 -15.83
N ARG A 88 -11.46 -14.48 -14.56
CA ARG A 88 -12.35 -15.52 -14.01
C ARG A 88 -13.83 -15.39 -14.43
N GLY A 89 -14.16 -14.48 -15.35
CA GLY A 89 -15.49 -14.39 -15.97
C GLY A 89 -16.39 -13.28 -15.43
N LYS A 90 -15.95 -12.45 -14.48
CA LYS A 90 -16.74 -11.27 -14.09
C LYS A 90 -16.75 -10.23 -15.21
N SER A 91 -17.95 -9.78 -15.59
CA SER A 91 -18.11 -8.62 -16.46
C SER A 91 -17.62 -7.34 -15.79
N ARG A 92 -17.34 -6.30 -16.60
CA ARG A 92 -16.91 -4.98 -16.07
C ARG A 92 -17.94 -4.37 -15.13
N ARG A 93 -19.24 -4.52 -15.45
CA ARG A 93 -20.34 -4.01 -14.62
C ARG A 93 -20.40 -4.72 -13.27
N GLU A 94 -20.30 -6.05 -13.26
CA GLU A 94 -20.27 -6.83 -12.02
C GLU A 94 -19.03 -6.50 -11.19
N LEU A 95 -17.86 -6.32 -11.81
CA LEU A 95 -16.65 -5.92 -11.11
C LEU A 95 -16.80 -4.52 -10.50
N SER A 96 -17.28 -3.55 -11.28
CA SER A 96 -17.51 -2.18 -10.83
C SER A 96 -18.44 -2.15 -9.60
N TRP A 97 -19.60 -2.82 -9.69
CA TRP A 97 -20.53 -2.90 -8.57
C TRP A 97 -19.95 -3.63 -7.35
N PHE A 98 -19.21 -4.73 -7.58
CA PHE A 98 -18.53 -5.47 -6.53
C PHE A 98 -17.50 -4.61 -5.80
N LEU A 99 -16.67 -3.84 -6.53
CA LEU A 99 -15.67 -2.96 -5.93
C LEU A 99 -16.32 -1.81 -5.17
N PHE A 100 -17.37 -1.20 -5.73
CA PHE A 100 -18.10 -0.11 -5.08
C PHE A 100 -18.70 -0.57 -3.75
N THR A 101 -19.51 -1.63 -3.77
CA THR A 101 -20.18 -2.16 -2.58
C THR A 101 -19.19 -2.68 -1.54
N ARG A 102 -18.19 -3.46 -1.96
CA ARG A 102 -17.18 -4.00 -1.06
C ARG A 102 -16.30 -2.89 -0.48
N GLY A 103 -15.96 -1.88 -1.27
CA GLY A 103 -15.18 -0.73 -0.82
C GLY A 103 -15.89 0.04 0.29
N LEU A 104 -17.16 0.39 0.09
CA LEU A 104 -17.99 1.02 1.13
C LEU A 104 -18.12 0.15 2.38
N TRP A 105 -18.23 -1.18 2.19
CA TRP A 105 -18.33 -2.08 3.33
C TRP A 105 -17.03 -2.16 4.13
N ILE A 106 -15.87 -2.09 3.49
CA ILE A 106 -14.57 -2.00 4.16
C ILE A 106 -14.44 -0.68 4.94
N VAL A 107 -14.90 0.44 4.38
CA VAL A 107 -14.92 1.74 5.09
C VAL A 107 -15.78 1.67 6.36
N PHE A 108 -16.98 1.07 6.26
CA PHE A 108 -17.81 0.82 7.42
C PHE A 108 -17.11 -0.05 8.47
N LEU A 109 -16.48 -1.15 8.03
CA LEU A 109 -15.80 -2.07 8.93
C LEU A 109 -14.66 -1.37 9.70
N GLU A 110 -13.90 -0.49 9.05
CA GLU A 110 -12.87 0.33 9.71
C GLU A 110 -13.47 1.20 10.83
N LEU A 111 -14.41 2.07 10.44
CA LEU A 111 -14.89 3.16 11.29
C LEU A 111 -15.75 2.68 12.46
N ILE A 112 -16.36 1.50 12.32
CA ILE A 112 -17.29 0.95 13.30
C ILE A 112 -16.72 -0.32 13.91
N VAL A 113 -16.60 -1.40 13.14
CA VAL A 113 -16.30 -2.73 13.73
C VAL A 113 -14.86 -2.80 14.27
N VAL A 114 -13.87 -2.49 13.44
CA VAL A 114 -12.44 -2.58 13.78
C VAL A 114 -12.08 -1.54 14.83
N ARG A 115 -12.62 -0.33 14.74
CA ARG A 115 -12.50 0.68 15.80
C ARG A 115 -13.06 0.15 17.14
N CYS A 116 -14.34 -0.21 17.18
CA CYS A 116 -15.04 -0.56 18.43
C CYS A 116 -14.50 -1.84 19.07
N PHE A 117 -14.21 -2.88 18.28
CA PHE A 117 -13.87 -4.20 18.79
C PHE A 117 -12.40 -4.59 18.62
N GLY A 118 -11.65 -3.92 17.74
CA GLY A 118 -10.25 -4.25 17.44
C GLY A 118 -9.23 -3.33 18.10
N TRP A 119 -9.55 -2.04 18.27
CA TRP A 119 -8.59 -1.04 18.76
C TRP A 119 -8.99 -0.37 20.07
N GLN A 120 -10.22 0.14 20.17
CA GLN A 120 -10.59 1.04 21.26
C GLN A 120 -11.48 0.40 22.32
N PHE A 121 -12.08 -0.77 22.03
CA PHE A 121 -12.93 -1.52 22.97
C PHE A 121 -14.04 -0.68 23.61
N ASN A 122 -14.61 0.28 22.86
CA ASN A 122 -15.67 1.17 23.31
C ASN A 122 -16.53 1.68 22.14
N PHE A 123 -17.69 2.26 22.45
CA PHE A 123 -18.64 2.84 21.48
C PHE A 123 -18.60 4.39 21.44
N ASP A 124 -17.47 5.00 21.82
CA ASP A 124 -17.30 6.44 21.92
C ASP A 124 -16.78 7.11 20.63
N PHE A 125 -17.68 7.62 19.79
CA PHE A 125 -17.33 8.16 18.46
C PHE A 125 -16.70 9.57 18.46
N HIS A 126 -16.21 10.07 19.60
CA HIS A 126 -15.48 11.35 19.68
C HIS A 126 -14.08 11.29 19.05
N PHE A 127 -13.49 10.10 18.87
CA PHE A 127 -12.21 9.94 18.17
C PHE A 127 -12.26 8.82 17.12
N LEU A 128 -12.03 9.17 15.86
CA LEU A 128 -11.99 8.27 14.71
C LEU A 128 -10.62 8.33 14.03
N ILE A 129 -10.15 7.18 13.55
CA ILE A 129 -8.92 7.09 12.76
C ILE A 129 -9.25 6.45 11.40
N CYS A 130 -9.03 7.20 10.33
CA CYS A 130 -9.11 6.72 8.96
C CYS A 130 -7.78 6.04 8.59
N SER A 131 -7.67 4.74 8.86
CA SER A 131 -6.44 3.97 8.71
C SER A 131 -6.37 3.23 7.36
N VAL A 132 -5.70 2.08 7.32
CA VAL A 132 -5.41 1.35 6.07
C VAL A 132 -6.66 0.80 5.40
N LEU A 133 -7.68 0.35 6.13
CA LEU A 133 -8.90 -0.17 5.51
C LEU A 133 -9.73 0.96 4.91
N TRP A 134 -9.74 2.15 5.53
CA TRP A 134 -10.32 3.35 4.94
C TRP A 134 -9.73 3.63 3.55
N ALA A 135 -8.39 3.63 3.43
CA ALA A 135 -7.73 3.83 2.14
C ALA A 135 -8.02 2.71 1.14
N ILE A 136 -8.04 1.44 1.56
CA ILE A 136 -8.43 0.31 0.69
C ILE A 136 -9.86 0.49 0.18
N GLY A 137 -10.80 0.82 1.07
CA GLY A 137 -12.21 0.94 0.74
C GLY A 137 -12.48 2.04 -0.29
N TRP A 138 -11.96 3.25 -0.07
CA TRP A 138 -12.10 4.33 -1.04
C TRP A 138 -11.33 4.09 -2.34
N SER A 139 -10.16 3.44 -2.27
CA SER A 139 -9.43 3.06 -3.49
C SER A 139 -10.22 2.05 -4.32
N MET A 140 -10.95 1.12 -3.71
CA MET A 140 -11.87 0.22 -4.42
C MET A 140 -13.02 0.98 -5.07
N VAL A 141 -13.62 1.95 -4.36
CA VAL A 141 -14.69 2.80 -4.90
C VAL A 141 -14.20 3.58 -6.12
N VAL A 142 -13.00 4.16 -6.08
CA VAL A 142 -12.43 4.85 -7.24
C VAL A 142 -12.10 3.87 -8.36
N LEU A 143 -11.52 2.72 -8.04
CA LEU A 143 -11.26 1.68 -9.04
C LEU A 143 -12.55 1.21 -9.72
N ALA A 144 -13.69 1.18 -9.01
CA ALA A 144 -14.99 0.86 -9.59
C ALA A 144 -15.39 1.79 -10.75
N GLY A 145 -14.95 3.05 -10.74
CA GLY A 145 -15.08 3.96 -11.88
C GLY A 145 -13.98 3.73 -12.93
N LEU A 146 -12.74 3.52 -12.50
CA LEU A 146 -11.59 3.37 -13.41
C LEU A 146 -11.65 2.09 -14.25
N VAL A 147 -12.32 1.01 -13.81
CA VAL A 147 -12.45 -0.24 -14.58
C VAL A 147 -13.15 -0.07 -15.93
N TRP A 148 -13.85 1.05 -16.13
CA TRP A 148 -14.49 1.39 -17.41
C TRP A 148 -13.50 1.93 -18.45
N LEU A 149 -12.35 2.44 -18.01
CA LEU A 149 -11.27 2.89 -18.88
C LEU A 149 -10.47 1.69 -19.43
N PRO A 150 -9.82 1.83 -20.59
CA PRO A 150 -8.84 0.84 -21.03
C PRO A 150 -7.69 0.76 -20.00
N VAL A 151 -7.05 -0.40 -19.89
CA VAL A 151 -5.95 -0.66 -18.93
C VAL A 151 -4.85 0.41 -19.02
N ARG A 152 -4.56 0.93 -20.22
CA ARG A 152 -3.60 2.03 -20.42
C ARG A 152 -4.01 3.32 -19.71
N GLY A 153 -5.30 3.65 -19.69
CA GLY A 153 -5.83 4.81 -18.96
C GLY A 153 -5.71 4.62 -17.45
N VAL A 154 -5.99 3.42 -16.95
CA VAL A 154 -5.79 3.08 -15.52
C VAL A 154 -4.31 3.14 -15.13
N ALA A 155 -3.43 2.64 -15.99
CA ALA A 155 -1.97 2.70 -15.80
C ALA A 155 -1.48 4.15 -15.78
N MET A 156 -1.95 4.99 -16.70
CA MET A 156 -1.62 6.42 -16.75
C MET A 156 -2.10 7.13 -15.48
N PHE A 157 -3.35 6.89 -15.07
CA PHE A 157 -3.89 7.42 -13.81
C PHE A 157 -3.01 7.04 -12.62
N ALA A 158 -2.62 5.77 -12.53
CA ALA A 158 -1.76 5.27 -11.46
C ALA A 158 -0.39 5.95 -11.44
N VAL A 159 0.28 6.03 -12.59
CA VAL A 159 1.60 6.67 -12.69
C VAL A 159 1.53 8.16 -12.37
N VAL A 160 0.53 8.88 -12.90
CA VAL A 160 0.36 10.31 -12.61
C VAL A 160 0.10 10.53 -11.12
N MET A 161 -0.80 9.77 -10.51
CA MET A 161 -1.08 9.90 -9.07
C MET A 161 0.16 9.59 -8.21
N ILE A 162 0.90 8.51 -8.51
CA ILE A 162 2.07 8.12 -7.73
C ILE A 162 3.23 9.12 -7.93
N VAL A 163 3.53 9.50 -9.18
CA VAL A 163 4.71 10.32 -9.49
C VAL A 163 4.45 11.78 -9.22
N ALA A 164 3.25 12.32 -9.46
CA ALA A 164 3.01 13.76 -9.37
C ALA A 164 2.50 14.22 -8.00
N HIS A 165 2.02 13.33 -7.12
CA HIS A 165 1.40 13.80 -5.87
C HIS A 165 2.36 14.60 -4.99
N ASN A 166 3.65 14.24 -4.89
CA ASN A 166 4.60 15.00 -4.06
C ASN A 166 4.86 16.43 -4.57
N LEU A 167 4.48 16.79 -5.81
CA LEU A 167 4.52 18.18 -6.28
C LEU A 167 3.57 19.08 -5.46
N PHE A 168 2.57 18.49 -4.83
CA PHE A 168 1.56 19.20 -4.04
C PHE A 168 1.89 19.24 -2.54
N ASP A 169 3.02 18.67 -2.09
CA ASP A 169 3.37 18.60 -0.66
C ASP A 169 3.50 19.99 0.00
N ASN A 170 3.82 21.03 -0.79
CA ASN A 170 3.90 22.42 -0.32
C ASN A 170 2.53 23.11 -0.18
N VAL A 171 1.45 22.52 -0.70
CA VAL A 171 0.10 23.07 -0.62
C VAL A 171 -0.48 22.70 0.74
N LYS A 172 -0.61 23.70 1.62
CA LYS A 172 -1.14 23.52 2.97
C LYS A 172 -2.67 23.40 2.97
N PRO A 173 -3.28 22.55 3.83
CA PRO A 173 -4.74 22.43 3.95
C PRO A 173 -5.45 23.77 4.20
N GLU A 174 -4.83 24.69 4.92
CA GLU A 174 -5.39 26.00 5.28
C GLU A 174 -5.65 26.87 4.05
N SER A 175 -4.89 26.68 2.97
CA SER A 175 -5.09 27.41 1.71
C SER A 175 -6.42 27.09 1.00
N TRP A 176 -7.07 25.99 1.38
CA TRP A 176 -8.36 25.56 0.83
C TRP A 176 -9.57 26.13 1.57
N GLY A 177 -9.36 26.90 2.65
CA GLY A 177 -10.43 27.52 3.44
C GLY A 177 -11.48 26.50 3.89
N GLN A 178 -12.75 26.70 3.51
CA GLN A 178 -13.85 25.79 3.83
C GLN A 178 -13.68 24.37 3.27
N PHE A 179 -12.88 24.19 2.23
CA PHE A 179 -12.58 22.89 1.62
C PHE A 179 -11.32 22.23 2.20
N ARG A 180 -10.76 22.76 3.30
CA ARG A 180 -9.63 22.15 4.03
C ARG A 180 -9.80 20.65 4.22
N TRP A 181 -11.00 20.22 4.60
CA TRP A 181 -11.31 18.82 4.87
C TRP A 181 -11.04 17.91 3.68
N LEU A 182 -11.28 18.39 2.45
CA LEU A 182 -11.05 17.64 1.23
C LEU A 182 -9.55 17.41 1.02
N TRP A 183 -8.73 18.44 1.22
CA TRP A 183 -7.28 18.33 1.08
C TRP A 183 -6.67 17.41 2.14
N VAL A 184 -7.22 17.42 3.36
CA VAL A 184 -6.77 16.52 4.43
C VAL A 184 -7.06 15.05 4.09
N ILE A 185 -8.23 14.77 3.52
CA ILE A 185 -8.59 13.41 3.12
C ILE A 185 -7.77 12.96 1.90
N LEU A 186 -7.55 13.85 0.95
CA LEU A 186 -6.95 13.49 -0.33
C LEU A 186 -5.42 13.42 -0.28
N HIS A 187 -4.75 14.37 0.39
CA HIS A 187 -3.31 14.57 0.19
C HIS A 187 -2.49 14.86 1.45
N SER A 188 -2.96 15.69 2.37
CA SER A 188 -2.15 16.14 3.52
C SER A 188 -2.70 15.59 4.84
N PRO A 189 -2.05 14.60 5.48
CA PRO A 189 -2.60 13.95 6.66
C PRO A 189 -2.79 14.95 7.79
N GLY A 190 -3.88 14.82 8.52
CA GLY A 190 -4.21 15.73 9.61
C GLY A 190 -5.48 15.34 10.33
N GLU A 191 -5.89 16.21 11.24
CA GLU A 191 -7.13 16.05 12.00
C GLU A 191 -8.25 16.96 11.45
N LEU A 192 -9.45 16.39 11.43
CA LEU A 192 -10.70 17.07 11.13
C LEU A 192 -11.56 17.15 12.38
N HIS A 193 -12.27 18.26 12.52
CA HIS A 193 -13.18 18.53 13.64
C HIS A 193 -14.58 18.80 13.07
N PRO A 194 -15.33 17.76 12.65
CA PRO A 194 -16.68 17.94 12.09
C PRO A 194 -17.68 18.46 13.14
N ALA A 195 -17.40 18.28 14.42
CA ALA A 195 -18.17 18.82 15.55
C ALA A 195 -17.21 19.13 16.72
N GLU A 196 -17.67 19.93 17.69
CA GLU A 196 -16.84 20.46 18.81
C GLU A 196 -16.04 19.38 19.55
N ASN A 197 -16.64 18.20 19.77
CA ASN A 197 -16.00 17.09 20.49
C ASN A 197 -15.60 15.91 19.59
N VAL A 198 -15.77 16.00 18.27
CA VAL A 198 -15.47 14.89 17.35
C VAL A 198 -14.18 15.19 16.62
N ARG A 199 -13.20 14.29 16.75
CA ARG A 199 -11.89 14.34 16.10
C ARG A 199 -11.75 13.17 15.14
N VAL A 200 -11.39 13.45 13.89
CA VAL A 200 -11.14 12.44 12.86
C VAL A 200 -9.71 12.60 12.35
N ALA A 201 -8.83 11.68 12.73
CA ALA A 201 -7.46 11.63 12.25
C ALA A 201 -7.40 10.88 10.92
N VAL A 202 -6.77 11.48 9.90
CA VAL A 202 -6.64 10.88 8.56
C VAL A 202 -5.16 10.66 8.20
N PRO A 203 -4.49 9.67 8.81
CA PRO A 203 -3.11 9.34 8.45
C PRO A 203 -2.97 8.72 7.05
N TYR A 204 -3.99 7.99 6.57
CA TYR A 204 -3.99 7.36 5.25
C TYR A 204 -4.78 8.20 4.22
N VAL A 205 -4.13 9.21 3.66
CA VAL A 205 -4.72 10.07 2.62
C VAL A 205 -4.92 9.33 1.29
N LEU A 206 -5.97 9.66 0.55
CA LEU A 206 -6.46 8.79 -0.53
C LEU A 206 -5.63 8.82 -1.82
N VAL A 207 -5.11 9.97 -2.26
CA VAL A 207 -4.49 10.16 -3.59
C VAL A 207 -3.44 9.10 -3.94
N PRO A 208 -2.38 8.90 -3.14
CA PRO A 208 -1.34 7.93 -3.49
C PRO A 208 -1.85 6.49 -3.42
N TRP A 209 -2.73 6.14 -2.47
CA TRP A 209 -3.26 4.78 -2.34
C TRP A 209 -4.20 4.39 -3.49
N MET A 210 -4.99 5.34 -3.99
CA MET A 210 -5.79 5.15 -5.22
C MET A 210 -4.88 4.83 -6.40
N GLY A 211 -3.75 5.54 -6.51
CA GLY A 211 -2.72 5.27 -7.51
C GLY A 211 -2.12 3.86 -7.37
N VAL A 212 -1.76 3.44 -6.15
CA VAL A 212 -1.21 2.10 -5.89
C VAL A 212 -2.20 0.98 -6.25
N MET A 213 -3.48 1.14 -5.92
CA MET A 213 -4.49 0.13 -6.29
C MET A 213 -4.72 0.08 -7.80
N ALA A 214 -4.78 1.24 -8.46
CA ALA A 214 -4.89 1.34 -9.91
C ALA A 214 -3.66 0.73 -10.62
N LEU A 215 -2.45 0.92 -10.07
CA LEU A 215 -1.23 0.28 -10.57
C LEU A 215 -1.33 -1.25 -10.46
N GLY A 216 -1.81 -1.76 -9.33
CA GLY A 216 -2.09 -3.19 -9.15
C GLY A 216 -3.05 -3.73 -10.20
N TYR A 217 -4.15 -3.02 -10.46
CA TYR A 217 -5.10 -3.40 -11.51
C TYR A 217 -4.44 -3.43 -12.90
N ALA A 218 -3.62 -2.43 -13.22
CA ALA A 218 -2.90 -2.36 -14.50
C ALA A 218 -1.88 -3.48 -14.64
N VAL A 219 -1.09 -3.76 -13.61
CA VAL A 219 -0.11 -4.86 -13.59
C VAL A 219 -0.80 -6.22 -13.63
N GLY A 220 -2.02 -6.34 -13.10
CA GLY A 220 -2.86 -7.53 -13.24
C GLY A 220 -3.07 -7.96 -14.69
N SER A 221 -3.03 -7.04 -15.66
CA SER A 221 -3.09 -7.36 -17.10
C SER A 221 -1.95 -8.24 -17.61
N LEU A 222 -0.81 -8.25 -16.92
CA LEU A 222 0.32 -9.11 -17.27
C LEU A 222 -0.01 -10.60 -17.12
N TRP A 223 -1.05 -10.97 -16.36
CA TRP A 223 -1.52 -12.36 -16.28
C TRP A 223 -2.27 -12.86 -17.52
N GLN A 224 -2.53 -11.98 -18.50
CA GLN A 224 -2.97 -12.39 -19.84
C GLN A 224 -1.81 -12.87 -20.72
N ARG A 225 -0.57 -12.53 -20.35
CA ARG A 225 0.64 -12.87 -21.12
C ARG A 225 1.17 -14.26 -20.74
N PRO A 226 1.93 -14.91 -21.62
CA PRO A 226 2.68 -16.12 -21.27
C PRO A 226 3.59 -15.90 -20.05
N ILE A 227 3.81 -16.97 -19.28
CA ILE A 227 4.56 -16.91 -18.01
C ILE A 227 5.94 -16.27 -18.18
N ALA A 228 6.67 -16.61 -19.25
CA ALA A 228 8.00 -16.08 -19.51
C ALA A 228 7.99 -14.56 -19.74
N GLU A 229 7.02 -14.03 -20.48
CA GLU A 229 6.85 -12.59 -20.69
C GLU A 229 6.41 -11.90 -19.41
N ARG A 230 5.44 -12.46 -18.69
CA ARG A 230 4.96 -11.94 -17.41
C ARG A 230 6.12 -11.77 -16.43
N ARG A 231 6.96 -12.80 -16.29
CA ARG A 231 8.13 -12.78 -15.40
C ARG A 231 9.14 -11.72 -15.82
N LYS A 232 9.44 -11.58 -17.12
CA LYS A 232 10.32 -10.50 -17.63
C LYS A 232 9.79 -9.11 -17.28
N TRP A 233 8.49 -8.87 -17.47
CA TRP A 233 7.86 -7.59 -17.12
C TRP A 233 7.87 -7.32 -15.61
N LEU A 234 7.51 -8.30 -14.78
CA LEU A 234 7.49 -8.15 -13.32
C LEU A 234 8.90 -7.87 -12.76
N LEU A 235 9.91 -8.60 -13.22
CA LEU A 235 11.30 -8.36 -12.86
C LEU A 235 11.79 -7.00 -13.37
N GLY A 236 11.51 -6.66 -14.64
CA GLY A 236 11.92 -5.39 -15.22
C GLY A 236 11.32 -4.19 -14.51
N LEU A 237 10.01 -4.21 -14.24
CA LEU A 237 9.32 -3.15 -13.50
C LEU A 237 9.79 -3.10 -12.05
N GLY A 238 9.91 -4.24 -11.37
CA GLY A 238 10.35 -4.31 -9.98
C GLY A 238 11.79 -3.82 -9.79
N CYS A 239 12.72 -4.27 -10.62
CA CYS A 239 14.09 -3.79 -10.64
C CYS A 239 14.15 -2.31 -11.02
N GLY A 240 13.36 -1.87 -12.02
CA GLY A 240 13.29 -0.47 -12.42
C GLY A 240 12.81 0.46 -11.30
N MET A 241 11.76 0.07 -10.57
CA MET A 241 11.26 0.83 -9.41
C MET A 241 12.27 0.86 -8.27
N THR A 242 12.91 -0.27 -7.98
CA THR A 242 13.93 -0.38 -6.92
C THR A 242 15.16 0.46 -7.26
N PHE A 243 15.60 0.43 -8.52
CA PHE A 243 16.70 1.25 -9.01
C PHE A 243 16.34 2.74 -8.97
N ALA A 244 15.14 3.11 -9.45
CA ALA A 244 14.65 4.48 -9.39
C ALA A 244 14.58 5.01 -7.94
N PHE A 245 14.20 4.17 -6.98
CA PHE A 245 14.26 4.52 -5.55
C PHE A 245 15.67 4.93 -5.13
N PHE A 246 16.69 4.10 -5.40
CA PHE A 246 18.07 4.44 -5.02
C PHE A 246 18.58 5.69 -5.72
N VAL A 247 18.30 5.85 -7.02
CA VAL A 247 18.72 7.04 -7.78
C VAL A 247 18.11 8.32 -7.20
N LEU A 248 16.79 8.33 -6.98
CA LEU A 248 16.10 9.51 -6.43
C LEU A 248 16.54 9.78 -4.98
N ARG A 249 16.71 8.71 -4.18
CA ARG A 249 17.05 8.83 -2.76
C ARG A 249 18.44 9.42 -2.56
N LEU A 250 19.41 8.98 -3.36
CA LEU A 250 20.78 9.48 -3.32
C LEU A 250 20.90 10.88 -3.94
N ALA A 251 20.06 11.21 -4.92
CA ALA A 251 20.01 12.55 -5.52
C ALA A 251 19.44 13.62 -4.57
N ASN A 252 18.74 13.23 -3.50
CA ASN A 252 18.16 14.13 -2.48
C ASN A 252 17.20 15.21 -3.06
N GLY A 253 16.60 14.96 -4.23
CA GLY A 253 15.78 15.94 -4.95
C GLY A 253 14.28 15.81 -4.67
N TYR A 254 13.62 14.90 -5.40
CA TYR A 254 12.16 14.80 -5.44
C TYR A 254 11.65 13.48 -4.86
N GLY A 255 10.51 13.53 -4.17
CA GLY A 255 9.70 12.35 -3.83
C GLY A 255 9.76 11.90 -2.37
N ASP A 256 10.47 12.61 -1.49
CA ASP A 256 10.37 12.49 -0.03
C ASP A 256 10.74 13.86 0.57
N PRO A 257 9.95 14.43 1.50
CA PRO A 257 10.20 15.77 2.01
C PRO A 257 11.43 15.87 2.90
N THR A 258 11.94 14.74 3.41
CA THR A 258 13.16 14.71 4.21
C THR A 258 14.29 14.10 3.38
N PRO A 259 15.22 14.93 2.86
CA PRO A 259 16.41 14.45 2.18
C PRO A 259 17.18 13.46 3.05
N TRP A 260 17.74 12.42 2.43
CA TRP A 260 18.56 11.42 3.13
C TRP A 260 19.77 12.06 3.81
N ALA A 261 20.34 13.13 3.23
CA ALA A 261 21.42 13.89 3.86
C ALA A 261 21.07 14.40 5.27
N LYS A 262 19.82 14.84 5.49
CA LYS A 262 19.36 15.26 6.83
C LYS A 262 19.27 14.08 7.81
N HIS A 263 18.94 12.88 7.33
CA HIS A 263 18.97 11.68 8.17
C HIS A 263 20.39 11.32 8.58
N LEU A 264 21.38 11.49 7.70
CA LEU A 264 22.78 11.28 8.05
C LEU A 264 23.23 12.24 9.18
N GLU A 265 22.86 13.52 9.11
CA GLU A 265 23.12 14.48 10.20
C GLU A 265 22.52 14.02 11.54
N THR A 266 21.28 13.54 11.54
CA THR A 266 20.64 12.97 12.74
C THR A 266 21.40 11.74 13.25
N ILE A 267 21.81 10.84 12.35
CA ILE A 267 22.54 9.61 12.71
C ILE A 267 23.91 9.94 13.29
N PHE A 268 24.67 10.85 12.69
CA PHE A 268 25.97 11.27 13.23
C PHE A 268 25.79 11.91 14.62
N GLY A 269 24.75 12.73 14.79
CA GLY A 269 24.39 13.30 16.10
C GLY A 269 24.03 12.23 17.14
N ALA A 270 23.25 11.23 16.76
CA ALA A 270 22.88 10.12 17.63
C ALA A 270 24.08 9.22 17.96
N ALA A 271 24.91 8.90 16.97
CA ALA A 271 26.12 8.10 17.10
C ALA A 271 27.09 8.71 18.11
N MET A 272 27.30 10.03 18.05
CA MET A 272 28.11 10.75 19.02
C MET A 272 27.51 10.70 20.45
N LYS A 273 26.20 10.93 20.59
CA LYS A 273 25.53 10.93 21.91
C LYS A 273 25.53 9.56 22.58
N GLN A 274 25.41 8.50 21.77
CA GLN A 274 25.29 7.13 22.25
C GLN A 274 26.59 6.33 22.16
N SER A 275 27.72 6.97 21.82
CA SER A 275 29.04 6.35 21.66
C SER A 275 29.01 5.10 20.77
N TRP A 276 28.35 5.18 19.62
CA TRP A 276 28.27 4.08 18.67
C TRP A 276 29.64 3.75 18.07
N SER A 277 29.85 2.47 17.73
CA SER A 277 30.99 2.06 16.91
C SER A 277 30.80 2.53 15.46
N GLU A 278 31.90 2.69 14.71
CA GLU A 278 31.86 3.00 13.27
C GLU A 278 31.00 2.00 12.48
N GLN A 279 31.02 0.72 12.89
CA GLN A 279 30.21 -0.33 12.28
C GLN A 279 28.71 -0.09 12.51
N THR A 280 28.33 0.28 13.73
CA THR A 280 26.93 0.59 14.08
C THR A 280 26.43 1.81 13.30
N GLU A 281 27.25 2.85 13.21
CA GLU A 281 26.96 4.05 12.43
C GLU A 281 26.73 3.73 10.94
N ALA A 282 27.62 2.94 10.33
CA ALA A 282 27.48 2.52 8.94
C ALA A 282 26.19 1.72 8.70
N VAL A 283 25.83 0.83 9.63
CA VAL A 283 24.56 0.07 9.56
C VAL A 283 23.36 1.02 9.62
N PHE A 284 23.33 1.98 10.54
CA PHE A 284 22.22 2.93 10.63
C PHE A 284 22.15 3.89 9.44
N ALA A 285 23.29 4.36 8.94
CA ALA A 285 23.38 5.15 7.73
C ALA A 285 22.73 4.39 6.55
N PHE A 286 23.04 3.09 6.40
CA PHE A 286 22.40 2.24 5.41
C PHE A 286 20.90 2.06 5.67
N LEU A 287 20.47 1.74 6.90
CA LEU A 287 19.06 1.55 7.25
C LEU A 287 18.22 2.82 7.01
N SER A 288 18.79 4.00 7.22
CA SER A 288 18.13 5.28 7.02
C SER A 288 17.78 5.60 5.57
N LEU A 289 18.41 4.90 4.59
CA LEU A 289 17.97 4.93 3.20
C LEU A 289 16.51 4.51 3.11
N GLY A 290 16.13 3.47 3.87
CA GLY A 290 14.78 2.94 3.96
C GLY A 290 13.83 3.73 4.87
N HIS A 291 14.31 4.77 5.57
CA HIS A 291 13.46 5.65 6.37
C HIS A 291 12.79 6.68 5.46
N CYS A 292 11.68 6.30 4.83
CA CYS A 292 10.89 7.18 3.95
C CYS A 292 9.56 7.55 4.61
N GLN A 293 9.01 8.70 4.24
CA GLN A 293 7.71 9.15 4.76
C GLN A 293 6.59 8.22 4.30
N LYS A 294 5.89 7.63 5.28
CA LYS A 294 4.75 6.73 5.07
C LYS A 294 3.40 7.45 5.07
N TYR A 295 3.32 8.60 5.76
CA TYR A 295 2.07 9.35 5.98
C TYR A 295 2.30 10.82 5.58
N PRO A 296 1.86 11.25 4.38
CA PRO A 296 1.35 10.41 3.30
C PRO A 296 2.48 9.58 2.67
N PRO A 297 2.20 8.47 1.96
CA PRO A 297 3.25 7.63 1.40
C PRO A 297 3.96 8.36 0.25
N SER A 298 5.22 8.71 0.47
CA SER A 298 6.04 9.41 -0.50
C SER A 298 6.35 8.55 -1.73
N LEU A 299 6.75 9.17 -2.85
CA LEU A 299 7.19 8.43 -4.04
C LEU A 299 8.31 7.44 -3.69
N HIS A 300 9.29 7.85 -2.87
CA HIS A 300 10.34 6.94 -2.40
C HIS A 300 9.76 5.76 -1.62
N PHE A 301 8.81 6.01 -0.72
CA PHE A 301 8.14 4.95 0.03
C PHE A 301 7.44 3.94 -0.89
N ILE A 302 6.74 4.42 -1.92
CA ILE A 302 6.06 3.55 -2.89
C ILE A 302 7.06 2.75 -3.73
N LEU A 303 8.14 3.37 -4.21
CA LEU A 303 9.17 2.68 -5.01
C LEU A 303 9.94 1.62 -4.19
N MET A 304 10.37 1.99 -2.97
CA MET A 304 11.04 1.11 -2.01
C MET A 304 10.23 -0.15 -1.71
N THR A 305 8.90 -0.02 -1.64
CA THR A 305 8.02 -1.12 -1.24
C THR A 305 7.52 -1.92 -2.43
N LEU A 306 6.97 -1.28 -3.45
CA LEU A 306 6.38 -2.00 -4.60
C LEU A 306 7.43 -2.64 -5.51
N GLY A 307 8.63 -2.08 -5.63
CA GLY A 307 9.71 -2.65 -6.46
C GLY A 307 10.04 -4.09 -6.07
N PRO A 308 10.46 -4.35 -4.81
CA PRO A 308 10.71 -5.71 -4.32
C PRO A 308 9.47 -6.61 -4.36
N LEU A 309 8.27 -6.09 -4.11
CA LEU A 309 7.04 -6.87 -4.19
C LEU A 309 6.76 -7.37 -5.62
N LEU A 310 7.02 -6.56 -6.64
CA LEU A 310 6.91 -7.00 -8.04
C LEU A 310 7.93 -8.08 -8.40
N ILE A 311 9.15 -7.98 -7.88
CA ILE A 311 10.18 -9.02 -8.04
C ILE A 311 9.72 -10.32 -7.39
N ALA A 312 9.17 -10.26 -6.17
CA ALA A 312 8.64 -11.42 -5.46
C ALA A 312 7.47 -12.08 -6.21
N LEU A 313 6.59 -11.30 -6.85
CA LEU A 313 5.47 -11.81 -7.66
C LEU A 313 5.88 -12.53 -8.95
N ALA A 314 7.14 -12.36 -9.38
CA ALA A 314 7.62 -12.91 -10.65
C ALA A 314 7.77 -14.44 -10.65
N TRP A 315 7.68 -15.07 -9.47
CA TRP A 315 7.91 -16.49 -9.22
C TRP A 315 6.62 -17.21 -8.89
#